data_AF-A0A523IKR1-F1
#
_entry.id   AF-A0A523IKR1-F1
#
_cell.length_a   1.000
_cell.length_b   1.000
_cell.length_c   1.000
_cell.angle_alpha   90.00
_cell.angle_beta   90.00
_cell.angle_gamma   90.00
#
_symmetry.space_group_name_H-M   'P 1'
#
loop_
_entity.id
_entity.type
_entity.pdbx_description
1 polymer ?
#
loop_
_entity_poly.entity_id
_entity_poly.type
_entity_poly.pdbx_seq_one_letter_code
_entity_poly.pdbx_strand_id
1 'polypeptide(L)'
;MAALREHFRFLRENRKELRLKVNAAEDLLLNGVREPTHRGVCQHLLGKVERGAVLSAAERLAPAAAAKLLAGVIRFSADIEYVLLFLEKIKLCSSPVEATAALSQGLQRIDFDKVSATQMRRVLNLFTELFSERQRPALLLGMLESRSFRHAFDSSISDLPESLAHLVLPLRAAQAVILHGKTNPFDSETLREGVHLLLDLEDKILLRHSLEVRQRLFRFGLEACCAPAHRLHRGLRMLLTSLPTSDRHKGEHGLALARHFLAAQQEAEARKILQVLAAEYPDFSVPVRWQGFLDAERLGEVALLDEPAGLKDALGHHERRAGIDLKTLRAVWIQIGNPEHADSHEATAHLLDELCIPGVAPLLASGTAPAGEPYFVVAGLGEELEPALIGDLEVGDALRLCRNAVEILAALAAAGIQLPDAFMPRFTREPRGVLLLTDLAGAKRVEVEAAASLHLKLAQEFCQFVLGKARHYIAPRDVVEAVSGARSCAELARAFAHSPLT
;
A
#
# COMPACT_ATOMS: atom_id res chain seq x y z
N MET A 1 2.07 23.01 47.56
CA MET A 1 2.81 23.23 48.83
C MET A 1 4.00 22.28 48.97
N ALA A 2 3.83 20.96 48.82
CA ALA A 2 4.94 19.98 48.88
C ALA A 2 6.09 20.29 47.90
N ALA A 3 5.78 20.61 46.63
CA ALA A 3 6.78 20.95 45.61
C ALA A 3 7.65 22.18 45.98
N LEU A 4 7.07 23.21 46.61
CA LEU A 4 7.84 24.40 47.04
C LEU A 4 8.82 24.08 48.17
N ARG A 5 8.43 23.21 49.11
CA ARG A 5 9.32 22.76 50.18
C ARG A 5 10.51 21.97 49.62
N GLU A 6 10.30 21.17 48.58
CA GLU A 6 11.40 20.47 47.88
C GLU A 6 12.33 21.44 47.16
N HIS A 7 11.79 22.45 46.48
CA HIS A 7 12.61 23.48 45.82
C HIS A 7 13.48 24.24 46.83
N PHE A 8 12.94 24.59 48.00
CA PHE A 8 13.70 25.29 49.04
C PHE A 8 14.73 24.40 49.72
N ARG A 9 14.43 23.11 49.92
CA ARG A 9 15.44 22.13 50.37
C ARG A 9 16.60 22.05 49.38
N PHE A 10 16.30 22.00 48.08
CA PHE A 10 17.33 22.03 47.02
C PHE A 10 18.18 23.30 47.07
N LEU A 11 17.56 24.49 47.21
CA LEU A 11 18.30 25.76 47.31
C LEU A 11 19.20 25.80 48.56
N ARG A 12 18.76 25.23 49.68
CA ARG A 12 19.56 25.11 50.90
C ARG A 12 20.81 24.25 50.65
N GLU A 13 20.64 23.09 50.05
CA GLU A 13 21.73 22.14 49.77
C GLU A 13 22.76 22.72 48.78
N ASN A 14 22.33 23.54 47.83
CA ASN A 14 23.17 24.08 46.76
C ASN A 14 23.51 25.58 46.94
N ARG A 15 23.27 26.14 48.13
CA ARG A 15 23.44 27.58 48.41
C ARG A 15 24.82 28.12 48.04
N LYS A 16 25.88 27.36 48.35
CA LYS A 16 27.27 27.75 48.08
C LYS A 16 27.59 27.75 46.59
N GLU A 17 27.20 26.71 45.88
CA GLU A 17 27.44 26.60 44.43
C GLU A 17 26.66 27.65 43.64
N LEU A 18 25.42 27.93 44.05
CA LEU A 18 24.55 28.96 43.44
C LEU A 18 24.84 30.38 43.91
N ARG A 19 25.81 30.59 44.82
CA ARG A 19 26.17 31.89 45.42
C ARG A 19 24.97 32.68 45.95
N LEU A 20 23.97 31.98 46.50
CA LEU A 20 22.69 32.57 46.92
C LEU A 20 22.84 33.46 48.16
N LYS A 21 22.45 34.73 48.01
CA LYS A 21 22.36 35.70 49.11
C LYS A 21 20.93 35.77 49.64
N VAL A 22 20.72 35.25 50.84
CA VAL A 22 19.40 35.23 51.49
C VAL A 22 19.37 36.10 52.74
N ASN A 23 18.23 36.73 52.99
CA ASN A 23 17.95 37.46 54.23
C ASN A 23 17.42 36.50 55.32
N ALA A 24 17.29 37.00 56.56
CA ALA A 24 16.84 36.17 57.69
C ALA A 24 15.47 35.52 57.48
N ALA A 25 14.53 36.21 56.82
CA ALA A 25 13.19 35.68 56.57
C ALA A 25 13.18 34.56 55.51
N GLU A 26 14.03 34.67 54.49
CA GLU A 26 14.24 33.64 53.47
C GLU A 26 15.03 32.44 54.02
N ASP A 27 15.97 32.66 54.93
CA ASP A 27 16.72 31.60 55.60
C ASP A 27 15.80 30.69 56.43
N LEU A 28 14.79 31.26 57.09
CA LEU A 28 13.74 30.51 57.79
C LEU A 28 12.89 29.66 56.82
N LEU A 29 12.66 30.12 55.59
CA LEU A 29 11.95 29.35 54.55
C LEU A 29 12.82 28.22 54.00
N LEU A 30 14.12 28.47 53.75
CA LEU A 30 15.06 27.45 53.28
C LEU A 30 15.28 26.33 54.30
N ASN A 31 15.31 26.67 55.58
CA ASN A 31 15.50 25.70 56.67
C ASN A 31 14.23 24.93 57.04
N GLY A 32 13.08 25.28 56.46
CA GLY A 32 11.79 24.63 56.75
C GLY A 32 11.19 25.02 58.10
N VAL A 33 11.71 26.08 58.74
CA VAL A 33 11.19 26.63 60.01
C VAL A 33 9.91 27.43 59.76
N ARG A 34 9.80 28.04 58.56
CA ARG A 34 8.61 28.78 58.11
C ARG A 34 7.98 28.12 56.89
N GLU A 35 6.66 28.05 56.86
CA GLU A 35 5.89 27.51 55.75
C GLU A 35 5.83 28.46 54.53
N PRO A 36 5.91 27.94 53.28
CA PRO A 36 5.93 28.74 52.06
C PRO A 36 4.51 29.18 51.63
N THR A 37 3.85 29.96 52.48
CA THR A 37 2.45 30.41 52.25
C THR A 37 2.34 31.68 51.42
N HIS A 38 3.38 32.54 51.43
CA HIS A 38 3.34 33.82 50.72
C HIS A 38 3.95 33.72 49.31
N ARG A 39 3.10 33.69 48.28
CA ARG A 39 3.48 33.46 46.87
C ARG A 39 4.57 34.41 46.38
N GLY A 40 4.46 35.72 46.66
CA GLY A 40 5.43 36.71 46.19
C GLY A 40 6.83 36.55 46.79
N VAL A 41 6.92 36.13 48.06
CA VAL A 41 8.21 35.89 48.73
C VAL A 41 8.84 34.59 48.21
N CYS A 42 8.02 33.58 47.97
CA CYS A 42 8.49 32.31 47.40
C CYS A 42 9.01 32.50 45.97
N GLN A 43 8.29 33.27 45.14
CA GLN A 43 8.73 33.59 43.79
C GLN A 43 9.98 34.46 43.79
N HIS A 44 10.08 35.44 44.69
CA HIS A 44 11.28 36.27 44.83
C HIS A 44 12.51 35.41 45.18
N LEU A 45 12.39 34.47 46.13
CA LEU A 45 13.48 33.59 46.53
C LEU A 45 13.92 32.65 45.39
N LEU A 46 12.99 32.08 44.63
CA LEU A 46 13.31 31.30 43.42
C LEU A 46 13.97 32.18 42.34
N GLY A 47 13.53 33.44 42.22
CA GLY A 47 14.08 34.42 41.27
C GLY A 47 15.49 34.92 41.61
N LYS A 48 16.00 34.68 42.84
CA LYS A 48 17.40 34.96 43.20
C LYS A 48 18.41 33.98 42.60
N VAL A 49 17.94 32.89 41.98
CA VAL A 49 18.81 31.97 41.26
C VAL A 49 19.22 32.63 39.94
N GLU A 50 20.40 33.24 39.94
CA GLU A 50 20.94 33.95 38.78
C GLU A 50 21.50 33.00 37.71
N ARG A 51 21.24 33.34 36.44
CA ARG A 51 21.69 32.54 35.29
C ARG A 51 23.19 32.35 35.22
N GLY A 52 23.96 33.43 35.40
CA GLY A 52 25.43 33.33 35.40
C GLY A 52 25.95 32.39 36.48
N ALA A 53 25.38 32.44 37.69
CA ALA A 53 25.79 31.59 38.80
C ALA A 53 25.52 30.10 38.54
N VAL A 54 24.35 29.77 37.97
CA VAL A 54 24.00 28.39 37.61
C VAL A 54 24.94 27.85 36.53
N LEU A 55 25.18 28.61 35.46
CA LEU A 55 26.03 28.16 34.34
C LEU A 55 27.48 27.99 34.79
N SER A 56 28.05 28.95 35.50
CA SER A 56 29.43 28.84 36.03
C SER A 56 29.58 27.71 37.05
N ALA A 57 28.56 27.42 37.86
CA ALA A 57 28.58 26.27 38.75
C ALA A 57 28.58 24.94 37.97
N ALA A 58 27.75 24.83 36.94
CA ALA A 58 27.66 23.63 36.10
C ALA A 58 28.93 23.37 35.26
N GLU A 59 29.70 24.40 34.92
CA GLU A 59 31.01 24.27 34.26
C GLU A 59 32.11 23.76 35.21
N ARG A 60 32.09 24.23 36.47
CA ARG A 60 33.08 23.85 37.49
C ARG A 60 32.87 22.44 38.05
N LEU A 61 31.63 22.00 38.16
CA LEU A 61 31.28 20.74 38.79
C LEU A 61 31.57 19.55 37.86
N ALA A 62 31.91 18.40 38.47
CA ALA A 62 32.00 17.13 37.74
C ALA A 62 30.64 16.82 37.07
N PRO A 63 30.60 16.18 35.88
CA PRO A 63 29.37 16.13 35.08
C PRO A 63 28.17 15.49 35.81
N ALA A 64 28.36 14.49 36.67
CA ALA A 64 27.30 13.91 37.50
C ALA A 64 26.73 14.91 38.54
N ALA A 65 27.61 15.69 39.19
CA ALA A 65 27.20 16.72 40.15
C ALA A 65 26.53 17.91 39.44
N ALA A 66 27.01 18.30 38.27
CA ALA A 66 26.41 19.31 37.42
C ALA A 66 25.01 18.89 36.95
N ALA A 67 24.85 17.64 36.50
CA ALA A 67 23.54 17.08 36.11
C ALA A 67 22.55 17.10 37.28
N LYS A 68 22.97 16.72 38.50
CA LYS A 68 22.12 16.77 39.69
C LYS A 68 21.71 18.20 40.06
N LEU A 69 22.63 19.16 39.97
CA LEU A 69 22.34 20.58 40.20
C LEU A 69 21.29 21.08 39.19
N LEU A 70 21.53 20.87 37.90
CA LEU A 70 20.65 21.35 36.84
C LEU A 70 19.27 20.67 36.87
N ALA A 71 19.20 19.37 37.21
CA ALA A 71 17.95 18.66 37.42
C ALA A 71 17.06 19.30 38.50
N GLY A 72 17.67 19.92 39.52
CA GLY A 72 16.95 20.67 40.55
C GLY A 72 16.49 22.04 40.05
N VAL A 73 17.34 22.78 39.33
CA VAL A 73 17.01 24.11 38.78
C VAL A 73 15.86 24.05 37.77
N ILE A 74 15.87 23.05 36.87
CA ILE A 74 14.85 22.89 35.81
C ILE A 74 13.45 22.58 36.40
N ARG A 75 13.32 22.26 37.69
CA ARG A 75 12.00 22.05 38.35
C ARG A 75 11.21 23.33 38.54
N PHE A 76 11.91 24.48 38.58
CA PHE A 76 11.27 25.77 38.83
C PHE A 76 11.73 26.88 37.88
N SER A 77 12.70 26.62 37.01
CA SER A 77 13.08 27.48 35.88
C SER A 77 12.86 26.77 34.56
N ALA A 78 12.25 27.45 33.60
CA ALA A 78 12.01 26.97 32.23
C ALA A 78 13.05 27.49 31.22
N ASP A 79 14.19 27.99 31.69
CA ASP A 79 15.27 28.45 30.80
C ASP A 79 15.86 27.27 30.02
N ILE A 80 15.78 27.34 28.69
CA ILE A 80 16.26 26.32 27.77
C ILE A 80 17.76 26.04 27.92
N GLU A 81 18.59 27.02 28.27
CA GLU A 81 20.02 26.77 28.45
C GLU A 81 20.29 25.81 29.61
N TYR A 82 19.48 25.86 30.67
CA TYR A 82 19.62 24.89 31.76
C TYR A 82 19.24 23.49 31.29
N VAL A 83 18.17 23.37 30.50
CA VAL A 83 17.73 22.09 29.93
C VAL A 83 18.81 21.54 29.00
N LEU A 84 19.34 22.33 28.07
CA LEU A 84 20.39 21.92 27.15
C LEU A 84 21.65 21.46 27.88
N LEU A 85 22.13 22.26 28.83
CA LEU A 85 23.33 21.92 29.60
C LEU A 85 23.09 20.67 30.47
N PHE A 86 21.89 20.50 31.02
CA PHE A 86 21.54 19.31 31.79
C PHE A 86 21.63 18.04 30.94
N LEU A 87 21.09 18.09 29.73
CA LEU A 87 21.09 16.97 28.79
C LEU A 87 22.51 16.61 28.34
N GLU A 88 23.34 17.61 28.08
CA GLU A 88 24.76 17.43 27.78
C GLU A 88 25.52 16.78 28.94
N LYS A 89 25.26 17.20 30.18
CA LYS A 89 25.93 16.61 31.36
C LYS A 89 25.43 15.19 31.67
N ILE A 90 24.15 14.91 31.45
CA ILE A 90 23.61 13.56 31.58
C ILE A 90 24.22 12.61 30.54
N LYS A 91 24.38 13.06 29.29
CA LYS A 91 25.06 12.28 28.23
C LYS A 91 26.45 11.80 28.67
N LEU A 92 27.18 12.60 29.45
CA LEU A 92 28.54 12.29 29.90
C LEU A 92 28.62 11.37 31.13
N CYS A 93 27.51 11.08 31.82
CA CYS A 93 27.55 10.41 33.12
C CYS A 93 26.53 9.28 33.31
N SER A 94 25.53 9.17 32.45
CA SER A 94 24.45 8.20 32.59
C SER A 94 24.54 7.11 31.53
N SER A 95 23.87 5.99 31.81
CA SER A 95 23.62 4.98 30.78
C SER A 95 22.74 5.59 29.65
N PRO A 96 22.81 5.08 28.41
CA PRO A 96 21.99 5.56 27.31
C PRO A 96 20.48 5.58 27.60
N VAL A 97 20.00 4.63 28.42
CA VAL A 97 18.59 4.51 28.82
C VAL A 97 18.17 5.64 29.76
N GLU A 98 19.00 5.95 30.76
CA GLU A 98 18.77 7.08 31.68
C GLU A 98 18.82 8.42 30.95
N ALA A 99 19.75 8.57 30.00
CA ALA A 99 19.88 9.79 29.20
C ALA A 99 18.66 10.03 28.30
N THR A 100 18.13 8.97 27.68
CA THR A 100 16.90 8.97 26.89
C THR A 100 15.68 9.41 27.71
N ALA A 101 15.54 8.87 28.93
CA ALA A 101 14.43 9.21 29.83
C ALA A 101 14.51 10.67 30.30
N ALA A 102 15.70 11.13 30.67
CA ALA A 102 15.94 12.51 31.07
C ALA A 102 15.72 13.51 29.92
N LEU A 103 16.08 13.14 28.69
CA LEU A 103 15.81 13.92 27.49
C LEU A 103 14.32 14.08 27.24
N SER A 104 13.55 12.99 27.31
CA SER A 104 12.10 13.05 27.14
C SER A 104 11.43 13.98 28.17
N GLN A 105 11.88 13.95 29.43
CA GLN A 105 11.40 14.86 30.48
C GLN A 105 11.87 16.31 30.29
N GLY A 106 13.12 16.50 29.82
CA GLY A 106 13.68 17.81 29.53
C GLY A 106 12.93 18.52 28.40
N LEU A 107 12.66 17.81 27.31
CA LEU A 107 11.94 18.33 26.14
C LEU A 107 10.51 18.78 26.50
N GLN A 108 9.81 18.08 27.41
CA GLN A 108 8.50 18.47 27.89
C GLN A 108 8.49 19.80 28.67
N ARG A 109 9.66 20.27 29.13
CA ARG A 109 9.79 21.52 29.89
C ARG A 109 10.26 22.71 29.05
N ILE A 110 10.61 22.49 27.80
CA ILE A 110 11.04 23.56 26.90
C ILE A 110 9.80 24.34 26.44
N ASP A 111 9.84 25.65 26.67
CA ASP A 111 8.89 26.59 26.07
C ASP A 111 9.37 26.93 24.64
N PHE A 112 8.94 26.14 23.65
CA PHE A 112 9.37 26.25 22.26
C PHE A 112 9.04 27.59 21.60
N ASP A 113 8.10 28.37 22.14
CA ASP A 113 7.76 29.70 21.61
C ASP A 113 8.88 30.73 21.83
N LYS A 114 9.81 30.46 22.75
CA LYS A 114 10.94 31.35 23.10
C LYS A 114 12.30 30.84 22.62
N VAL A 115 12.31 29.76 21.84
CA VAL A 115 13.55 29.11 21.39
C VAL A 115 14.08 29.77 20.14
N SER A 116 15.34 30.22 20.18
CA SER A 116 16.05 30.71 19.00
C SER A 116 16.45 29.56 18.06
N ALA A 117 16.66 29.86 16.77
CA ALA A 117 17.11 28.86 15.79
C ALA A 117 18.41 28.14 16.21
N THR A 118 19.36 28.87 16.82
CA THR A 118 20.61 28.30 17.32
C THR A 118 20.37 27.30 18.46
N GLN A 119 19.50 27.64 19.41
CA GLN A 119 19.13 26.74 20.50
C GLN A 119 18.38 25.52 19.99
N MET A 120 17.48 25.72 19.01
CA MET A 120 16.75 24.63 18.37
C MET A 120 17.72 23.66 17.67
N ARG A 121 18.72 24.17 16.94
CA ARG A 121 19.77 23.33 16.34
C ARG A 121 20.51 22.49 17.37
N ARG A 122 20.85 23.08 18.52
CA ARG A 122 21.51 22.36 19.62
C ARG A 122 20.62 21.27 20.21
N VAL A 123 19.31 21.52 20.37
CA VAL A 123 18.33 20.48 20.74
C VAL A 123 18.33 19.33 19.72
N LEU A 124 18.27 19.64 18.43
CA LEU A 124 18.23 18.64 17.36
C LEU A 124 19.54 17.83 17.24
N ASN A 125 20.69 18.45 17.46
CA ASN A 125 21.97 17.74 17.51
C ASN A 125 21.99 16.75 18.69
N LEU A 126 21.62 17.20 19.90
CA LEU A 126 21.52 16.32 21.06
C LEU A 126 20.53 15.17 20.85
N PHE A 127 19.43 15.45 20.15
CA PHE A 127 18.46 14.44 19.75
C PHE A 127 19.09 13.35 18.87
N THR A 128 19.86 13.72 17.84
CA THR A 128 20.53 12.75 16.95
C THR A 128 21.60 11.93 17.67
N GLU A 129 22.28 12.52 18.64
CA GLU A 129 23.36 11.89 19.40
C GLU A 129 22.83 10.92 20.47
N LEU A 130 21.66 11.18 21.03
CA LEU A 130 21.11 10.41 22.15
C LEU A 130 20.16 9.30 21.71
N PHE A 131 19.45 9.47 20.60
CA PHE A 131 18.49 8.48 20.10
C PHE A 131 19.02 7.71 18.91
N SER A 132 18.84 6.39 18.94
CA SER A 132 19.13 5.52 17.80
C SER A 132 18.23 5.86 16.62
N GLU A 133 18.67 5.50 15.41
CA GLU A 133 17.89 5.69 14.17
C GLU A 133 16.47 5.10 14.24
N ARG A 134 16.28 4.00 14.97
CA ARG A 134 14.95 3.38 15.17
C ARG A 134 14.03 4.17 16.09
N GLN A 135 14.57 4.95 17.02
CA GLN A 135 13.79 5.72 18.00
C GLN A 135 13.42 7.12 17.48
N ARG A 136 14.25 7.70 16.62
CA ARG A 136 14.08 9.07 16.11
C ARG A 136 12.70 9.32 15.47
N PRO A 137 12.14 8.43 14.63
CA PRO A 137 10.85 8.67 14.00
C PRO A 137 9.70 8.80 15.01
N ALA A 138 9.62 7.90 15.99
CA ALA A 138 8.57 7.92 17.03
C ALA A 138 8.57 9.24 17.82
N LEU A 139 9.76 9.69 18.21
CA LEU A 139 9.92 10.88 19.03
C LEU A 139 9.66 12.15 18.23
N LEU A 140 10.20 12.26 17.02
CA LEU A 140 9.91 13.39 16.13
C LEU A 140 8.41 13.48 15.84
N LEU A 141 7.75 12.36 15.56
CA LEU A 141 6.32 12.32 15.31
C LEU A 141 5.52 12.93 16.49
N GLY A 142 5.84 12.52 17.72
CA GLY A 142 5.20 13.07 18.93
C GLY A 142 5.51 14.56 19.14
N MET A 143 6.73 15.01 18.86
CA MET A 143 7.10 16.43 18.99
C MET A 143 6.42 17.30 17.92
N LEU A 144 6.29 16.79 16.69
CA LEU A 144 5.62 17.47 15.59
C LEU A 144 4.11 17.64 15.82
N GLU A 145 3.49 16.98 16.80
CA GLU A 145 2.12 17.30 17.21
C GLU A 145 2.03 18.69 17.89
N SER A 146 3.08 19.13 18.58
CA SER A 146 3.11 20.45 19.22
C SER A 146 3.21 21.58 18.20
N ARG A 147 2.35 22.59 18.32
CA ARG A 147 2.37 23.77 17.43
C ARG A 147 3.60 24.64 17.67
N SER A 148 3.99 24.83 18.93
CA SER A 148 5.17 25.64 19.30
C SER A 148 6.46 24.99 18.82
N PHE A 149 6.56 23.66 18.97
CA PHE A 149 7.68 22.90 18.42
C PHE A 149 7.75 23.01 16.89
N ARG A 150 6.63 22.79 16.18
CA ARG A 150 6.58 22.92 14.71
C ARG A 150 7.06 24.28 14.23
N HIS A 151 6.63 25.37 14.88
CA HIS A 151 7.05 26.71 14.50
C HIS A 151 8.55 26.94 14.70
N ALA A 152 9.10 26.53 15.86
CA ALA A 152 10.53 26.61 16.14
C ALA A 152 11.36 25.73 15.19
N PHE A 153 10.84 24.55 14.86
CA PHE A 153 11.44 23.60 13.93
C PHE A 153 11.48 24.15 12.50
N ASP A 154 10.37 24.67 11.99
CA ASP A 154 10.26 25.23 10.63
C ASP A 154 11.21 26.43 10.45
N SER A 155 11.43 27.21 11.50
CA SER A 155 12.39 28.32 11.51
C SER A 155 13.87 27.86 11.45
N SER A 156 14.13 26.57 11.64
CA SER A 156 15.47 25.98 11.68
C SER A 156 15.72 24.98 10.54
N ILE A 157 14.79 24.91 9.57
CA ILE A 157 14.77 23.88 8.53
C ILE A 157 16.00 23.92 7.59
N SER A 158 16.55 25.11 7.35
CA SER A 158 17.71 25.34 6.45
C SER A 158 19.01 24.74 6.96
N ASP A 159 19.10 24.46 8.27
CA ASP A 159 20.32 24.00 8.93
C ASP A 159 20.08 22.72 9.75
N LEU A 160 19.17 21.87 9.27
CA LEU A 160 18.87 20.60 9.91
C LEU A 160 20.06 19.63 9.82
N PRO A 161 20.29 18.82 10.87
CA PRO A 161 21.13 17.65 10.75
C PRO A 161 20.63 16.77 9.60
N GLU A 162 21.54 16.30 8.74
CA GLU A 162 21.23 15.45 7.58
C GLU A 162 20.44 14.19 7.98
N SER A 163 20.75 13.65 9.17
CA SER A 163 20.07 12.50 9.76
C SER A 163 18.62 12.75 10.21
N LEU A 164 18.18 14.01 10.25
CA LEU A 164 16.78 14.38 10.52
C LEU A 164 16.08 14.91 9.27
N ALA A 165 16.82 15.54 8.35
CA ALA A 165 16.27 16.13 7.13
C ALA A 165 15.41 15.13 6.35
N HIS A 166 15.88 13.89 6.22
CA HIS A 166 15.17 12.81 5.51
C HIS A 166 13.95 12.23 6.28
N LEU A 167 13.76 12.57 7.55
CA LEU A 167 12.61 12.10 8.35
C LEU A 167 11.46 13.09 8.38
N VAL A 168 11.76 14.38 8.28
CA VAL A 168 10.79 15.46 8.56
C VAL A 168 9.66 15.49 7.55
N LEU A 169 9.99 15.60 6.26
CA LEU A 169 8.97 15.70 5.21
C LEU A 169 8.08 14.44 5.17
N PRO A 170 8.65 13.21 5.20
CA PRO A 170 7.86 11.99 5.29
C PRO A 170 6.94 11.93 6.51
N LEU A 171 7.44 12.26 7.71
CA LEU A 171 6.62 12.24 8.93
C LEU A 171 5.51 13.29 8.90
N ARG A 172 5.76 14.48 8.34
CA ARG A 172 4.71 15.50 8.14
C ARG A 172 3.64 15.04 7.17
N ALA A 173 4.02 14.39 6.07
CA ALA A 173 3.08 13.82 5.12
C ALA A 173 2.20 12.74 5.77
N ALA A 174 2.82 11.81 6.49
CA ALA A 174 2.09 10.79 7.23
C ALA A 174 1.20 11.38 8.33
N GLN A 175 1.64 12.39 9.07
CA GLN A 175 0.83 13.05 10.08
C GLN A 175 -0.40 13.74 9.45
N ALA A 176 -0.22 14.47 8.35
CA ALA A 176 -1.32 15.15 7.67
C ALA A 176 -2.37 14.16 7.14
N VAL A 177 -1.93 13.10 6.45
CA VAL A 177 -2.82 12.17 5.75
C VAL A 177 -3.32 11.04 6.66
N ILE A 178 -2.42 10.39 7.40
CA ILE A 178 -2.75 9.22 8.22
C ILE A 178 -3.32 9.62 9.57
N LEU A 179 -2.66 10.52 10.31
CA LEU A 179 -3.10 10.90 11.64
C LEU A 179 -4.28 11.87 11.60
N HIS A 180 -4.26 12.85 10.69
CA HIS A 180 -5.28 13.90 10.61
C HIS A 180 -6.29 13.75 9.47
N GLY A 181 -6.15 12.75 8.58
CA GLY A 181 -7.14 12.47 7.54
C GLY A 181 -7.28 13.55 6.46
N LYS A 182 -6.27 14.41 6.28
CA LYS A 182 -6.29 15.47 5.27
C LYS A 182 -5.95 14.93 3.89
N THR A 183 -6.39 15.63 2.84
CA THR A 183 -5.91 15.40 1.47
C THR A 183 -4.40 15.55 1.41
N ASN A 184 -3.69 14.66 0.69
CA ASN A 184 -2.24 14.69 0.60
C ASN A 184 -1.75 16.01 -0.02
N PRO A 185 -1.11 16.91 0.76
CA PRO A 185 -0.52 18.14 0.20
C PRO A 185 0.93 17.93 -0.27
N PHE A 186 1.46 16.71 -0.13
CA PHE A 186 2.81 16.32 -0.53
C PHE A 186 2.74 15.38 -1.74
N ASP A 187 3.89 15.05 -2.33
CA ASP A 187 3.96 14.02 -3.37
C ASP A 187 3.73 12.60 -2.78
N SER A 188 3.41 11.65 -3.66
CA SER A 188 3.07 10.28 -3.27
C SER A 188 4.27 9.50 -2.72
N GLU A 189 5.50 9.84 -3.10
CA GLU A 189 6.72 9.18 -2.63
C GLU A 189 7.05 9.58 -1.20
N THR A 190 7.00 10.88 -0.89
CA THR A 190 7.17 11.40 0.47
C THR A 190 6.16 10.80 1.44
N LEU A 191 4.89 10.67 1.02
CA LEU A 191 3.88 10.01 1.84
C LEU A 191 4.19 8.52 2.07
N ARG A 192 4.61 7.81 1.01
CA ARG A 192 4.99 6.39 1.09
C ARG A 192 6.14 6.17 2.08
N GLU A 193 7.18 7.00 2.03
CA GLU A 193 8.27 6.97 3.01
C GLU A 193 7.76 7.22 4.43
N GLY A 194 6.82 8.16 4.60
CA GLY A 194 6.23 8.47 5.91
C GLY A 194 5.46 7.28 6.47
N VAL A 195 4.68 6.61 5.62
CA VAL A 195 3.95 5.38 5.97
C VAL A 195 4.91 4.25 6.35
N HIS A 196 6.04 4.12 5.64
CA HIS A 196 7.09 3.16 5.99
C HIS A 196 7.65 3.43 7.39
N LEU A 197 7.95 4.69 7.70
CA LEU A 197 8.44 5.08 9.04
C LEU A 197 7.42 4.77 10.14
N LEU A 198 6.12 5.01 9.90
CA LEU A 198 5.07 4.71 10.87
C LEU A 198 4.89 3.21 11.11
N LEU A 199 4.96 2.40 10.05
CA LEU A 199 4.81 0.95 10.15
C LEU A 199 6.01 0.23 10.77
N ASP A 200 7.18 0.87 10.78
CA ASP A 200 8.41 0.37 11.42
C ASP A 200 8.54 0.78 12.90
N LEU A 201 7.57 1.56 13.42
CA LEU A 201 7.52 1.92 14.84
C LEU A 201 7.28 0.70 15.73
N GLU A 202 7.63 0.83 17.01
CA GLU A 202 7.32 -0.20 18.00
C GLU A 202 5.81 -0.45 18.12
N ASP A 203 5.45 -1.72 18.31
CA ASP A 203 4.07 -2.19 18.37
C ASP A 203 3.20 -1.40 19.36
N LYS A 204 3.76 -1.07 20.53
CA LYS A 204 3.06 -0.29 21.56
C LYS A 204 2.71 1.13 21.11
N ILE A 205 3.49 1.73 20.22
CA ILE A 205 3.23 3.07 19.68
C ILE A 205 2.16 2.96 18.60
N LEU A 206 2.33 2.02 17.67
CA LEU A 206 1.40 1.77 16.57
C LEU A 206 -0.03 1.51 17.06
N LEU A 207 -0.16 0.72 18.14
CA LEU A 207 -1.44 0.32 18.71
C LEU A 207 -2.12 1.37 19.59
N ARG A 208 -1.43 2.46 19.98
CA ARG A 208 -2.03 3.57 20.74
C ARG A 208 -2.92 4.46 19.91
N HIS A 209 -2.77 4.42 18.58
CA HIS A 209 -3.56 5.24 17.68
C HIS A 209 -5.03 4.80 17.65
N SER A 210 -5.92 5.74 17.30
CA SER A 210 -7.35 5.46 17.15
C SER A 210 -7.60 4.39 16.07
N LEU A 211 -8.76 3.74 16.11
CA LEU A 211 -9.14 2.73 15.13
C LEU A 211 -9.07 3.27 13.69
N GLU A 212 -9.58 4.48 13.47
CA GLU A 212 -9.59 5.15 12.16
C GLU A 212 -8.16 5.38 11.62
N VAL A 213 -7.24 5.80 12.49
CA VAL A 213 -5.83 5.99 12.11
C VAL A 213 -5.19 4.66 11.74
N ARG A 214 -5.44 3.60 12.53
CA ARG A 214 -4.92 2.25 12.25
C ARG A 214 -5.44 1.69 10.92
N GLN A 215 -6.73 1.87 10.63
CA GLN A 215 -7.33 1.48 9.34
C GLN A 215 -6.73 2.26 8.17
N ARG A 216 -6.58 3.59 8.29
CA ARG A 216 -5.93 4.40 7.25
C ARG A 216 -4.49 3.95 7.03
N LEU A 217 -3.73 3.79 8.10
CA LEU A 217 -2.33 3.35 8.03
C LEU A 217 -2.21 1.97 7.38
N PHE A 218 -3.13 1.05 7.67
CA PHE A 218 -3.16 -0.25 7.03
C PHE A 218 -3.37 -0.14 5.51
N ARG A 219 -4.38 0.62 5.07
CA ARG A 219 -4.69 0.78 3.63
C ARG A 219 -3.52 1.41 2.87
N PHE A 220 -3.02 2.55 3.34
CA PHE A 220 -1.86 3.21 2.73
C PHE A 220 -0.59 2.35 2.84
N GLY A 221 -0.46 1.60 3.92
CA GLY A 221 0.62 0.65 4.14
C GLY A 221 0.65 -0.47 3.10
N LEU A 222 -0.52 -1.00 2.75
CA LEU A 222 -0.65 -2.04 1.72
C LEU A 222 -0.21 -1.51 0.35
N GLU A 223 -0.66 -0.31 -0.02
CA GLU A 223 -0.27 0.36 -1.27
C GLU A 223 1.24 0.68 -1.31
N ALA A 224 1.81 1.05 -0.16
CA ALA A 224 3.22 1.38 -0.01
C ALA A 224 4.15 0.15 0.00
N CYS A 225 3.61 -1.06 0.19
CA CYS A 225 4.38 -2.30 0.17
C CYS A 225 4.49 -2.83 -1.25
N CYS A 226 5.64 -2.63 -1.91
CA CYS A 226 5.82 -3.12 -3.29
C CYS A 226 6.66 -4.41 -3.38
N ALA A 227 7.35 -4.80 -2.30
CA ALA A 227 8.33 -5.89 -2.32
C ALA A 227 7.84 -7.18 -1.61
N PRO A 228 8.26 -8.38 -2.07
CA PRO A 228 7.86 -9.66 -1.48
C PRO A 228 8.30 -9.90 -0.04
N ALA A 229 9.48 -9.44 0.36
CA ALA A 229 10.02 -9.62 1.72
C ALA A 229 10.09 -8.29 2.48
N HIS A 230 9.00 -7.53 2.44
CA HIS A 230 9.01 -6.18 2.99
C HIS A 230 8.95 -6.22 4.53
N ARG A 231 9.91 -5.56 5.20
CA ARG A 231 9.95 -5.38 6.67
C ARG A 231 8.63 -4.88 7.30
N LEU A 232 7.76 -4.27 6.49
CA LEU A 232 6.50 -3.66 6.91
C LEU A 232 5.36 -4.67 7.04
N HIS A 233 5.52 -5.89 6.51
CA HIS A 233 4.54 -6.96 6.67
C HIS A 233 4.23 -7.25 8.14
N ARG A 234 5.23 -7.12 9.02
CA ARG A 234 5.04 -7.17 10.48
C ARG A 234 4.03 -6.13 10.95
N GLY A 235 4.24 -4.86 10.58
CA GLY A 235 3.37 -3.74 10.95
C GLY A 235 1.94 -3.92 10.44
N LEU A 236 1.78 -4.32 9.17
CA LEU A 236 0.47 -4.58 8.58
C LEU A 236 -0.30 -5.70 9.29
N ARG A 237 0.36 -6.82 9.62
CA ARG A 237 -0.27 -7.90 10.38
C ARG A 237 -0.70 -7.45 11.75
N MET A 238 0.16 -6.71 12.45
CA MET A 238 -0.15 -6.19 13.77
C MET A 238 -1.34 -5.23 13.75
N LEU A 239 -1.42 -4.36 12.73
CA LEU A 239 -2.57 -3.50 12.53
C LEU A 239 -3.84 -4.33 12.30
N LEU A 240 -3.80 -5.32 11.41
CA LEU A 240 -4.94 -6.19 11.12
C LEU A 240 -5.43 -6.95 12.36
N THR A 241 -4.52 -7.56 13.13
CA THR A 241 -4.88 -8.30 14.34
C THR A 241 -5.42 -7.39 15.44
N SER A 242 -5.05 -6.12 15.43
CA SER A 242 -5.54 -5.13 16.38
C SER A 242 -6.93 -4.56 16.08
N LEU A 243 -7.46 -4.79 14.87
CA LEU A 243 -8.83 -4.39 14.52
C LEU A 243 -9.84 -5.31 15.26
N PRO A 244 -10.92 -4.76 15.83
CA PRO A 244 -11.94 -5.56 16.48
C PRO A 244 -12.68 -6.43 15.46
N THR A 245 -13.15 -7.61 15.87
CA THR A 245 -13.92 -8.51 14.98
C THR A 245 -15.29 -7.95 14.58
N SER A 246 -15.82 -7.00 15.35
CA SER A 246 -17.03 -6.24 14.99
C SER A 246 -16.80 -5.19 13.90
N ASP A 247 -15.55 -4.92 13.52
CA ASP A 247 -15.24 -4.01 12.42
C ASP A 247 -15.49 -4.71 11.08
N ARG A 248 -16.52 -4.27 10.37
CA ARG A 248 -16.89 -4.76 9.04
C ARG A 248 -15.74 -4.74 8.03
N HIS A 249 -14.77 -3.85 8.20
CA HIS A 249 -13.63 -3.72 7.28
C HIS A 249 -12.48 -4.67 7.60
N LYS A 250 -12.45 -5.34 8.77
CA LYS A 250 -11.36 -6.27 9.12
C LYS A 250 -11.27 -7.43 8.13
N GLY A 251 -12.40 -8.00 7.72
CA GLY A 251 -12.45 -9.07 6.72
C GLY A 251 -11.90 -8.64 5.36
N GLU A 252 -12.33 -7.47 4.88
CA GLU A 252 -11.87 -6.88 3.61
C GLU A 252 -10.38 -6.56 3.64
N HIS A 253 -9.89 -5.96 4.73
CA HIS A 253 -8.48 -5.68 4.95
C HIS A 253 -7.64 -6.96 5.00
N GLY A 254 -8.14 -8.00 5.68
CA GLY A 254 -7.48 -9.29 5.73
C GLY A 254 -7.35 -9.94 4.35
N LEU A 255 -8.41 -9.91 3.53
CA LEU A 255 -8.34 -10.39 2.15
C LEU A 255 -7.36 -9.57 1.31
N ALA A 256 -7.35 -8.25 1.45
CA ALA A 256 -6.42 -7.40 0.72
C ALA A 256 -4.96 -7.74 1.06
N LEU A 257 -4.66 -8.00 2.33
CA LEU A 257 -3.33 -8.45 2.75
C LEU A 257 -3.00 -9.87 2.30
N ALA A 258 -3.96 -10.80 2.31
CA ALA A 258 -3.76 -12.14 1.77
C ALA A 258 -3.45 -12.09 0.27
N ARG A 259 -4.18 -11.27 -0.50
CA ARG A 259 -3.90 -11.03 -1.92
C ARG A 259 -2.51 -10.44 -2.14
N HIS A 260 -2.11 -9.50 -1.30
CA HIS A 260 -0.75 -8.93 -1.33
C HIS A 260 0.31 -10.02 -1.15
N PHE A 261 0.14 -10.91 -0.18
CA PHE A 261 1.05 -12.03 0.02
C PHE A 261 1.09 -12.99 -1.16
N LEU A 262 -0.06 -13.27 -1.80
CA LEU A 262 -0.11 -14.12 -3.00
C LEU A 262 0.59 -13.47 -4.19
N ALA A 263 0.37 -12.17 -4.43
CA ALA A 263 1.10 -11.44 -5.47
C ALA A 263 2.62 -11.40 -5.23
N ALA A 264 3.03 -11.49 -3.96
CA ALA A 264 4.40 -11.60 -3.49
C ALA A 264 4.93 -13.05 -3.42
N GLN A 265 4.19 -14.05 -3.88
CA GLN A 265 4.55 -15.49 -3.80
C GLN A 265 4.80 -16.00 -2.37
N GLN A 266 4.17 -15.38 -1.36
CA GLN A 266 4.23 -15.77 0.05
C GLN A 266 2.97 -16.53 0.47
N GLU A 267 2.70 -17.66 -0.19
CA GLU A 267 1.46 -18.41 -0.01
C GLU A 267 1.23 -18.91 1.42
N ALA A 268 2.28 -19.35 2.10
CA ALA A 268 2.18 -19.81 3.49
C ALA A 268 1.62 -18.71 4.42
N GLU A 269 1.95 -17.46 4.12
CA GLU A 269 1.48 -16.31 4.90
C GLU A 269 0.07 -15.90 4.51
N ALA A 270 -0.27 -15.95 3.22
CA ALA A 270 -1.64 -15.78 2.76
C ALA A 270 -2.57 -16.83 3.40
N ARG A 271 -2.16 -18.10 3.41
CA ARG A 271 -2.92 -19.23 3.98
C ARG A 271 -3.24 -19.01 5.46
N LYS A 272 -2.27 -18.57 6.26
CA LYS A 272 -2.49 -18.24 7.68
C LYS A 272 -3.59 -17.18 7.87
N ILE A 273 -3.58 -16.13 7.05
CA ILE A 273 -4.59 -15.07 7.12
C ILE A 273 -5.96 -15.60 6.70
N LEU A 274 -6.03 -16.34 5.60
CA LEU A 274 -7.29 -16.89 5.09
C LEU A 274 -7.93 -17.86 6.09
N GLN A 275 -7.14 -18.70 6.76
CA GLN A 275 -7.60 -19.61 7.81
C GLN A 275 -8.22 -18.85 9.00
N VAL A 276 -7.54 -17.80 9.48
CA VAL A 276 -8.07 -16.95 10.55
C VAL A 276 -9.37 -16.27 10.12
N LEU A 277 -9.43 -15.73 8.91
CA LEU A 277 -10.64 -15.09 8.39
C LEU A 277 -11.81 -16.06 8.22
N ALA A 278 -11.56 -17.28 7.72
CA ALA A 278 -12.60 -18.29 7.59
C ALA A 278 -13.17 -18.72 8.95
N ALA A 279 -12.34 -18.78 9.98
CA ALA A 279 -12.76 -19.10 11.35
C ALA A 279 -13.51 -17.93 12.02
N GLU A 280 -13.04 -16.69 11.84
CA GLU A 280 -13.67 -15.50 12.44
C GLU A 280 -14.97 -15.08 11.73
N TYR A 281 -15.11 -15.34 10.42
CA TYR A 281 -16.24 -14.91 9.59
C TYR A 281 -16.80 -16.07 8.74
N PRO A 282 -17.58 -17.00 9.32
CA PRO A 282 -18.12 -18.16 8.61
C PRO A 282 -19.04 -17.80 7.41
N ASP A 283 -19.79 -16.70 7.52
CA ASP A 283 -20.68 -16.22 6.45
C ASP A 283 -19.90 -15.56 5.29
N PHE A 284 -18.61 -15.30 5.48
CA PHE A 284 -17.76 -14.76 4.44
C PHE A 284 -17.09 -15.91 3.67
N SER A 285 -17.66 -16.29 2.53
CA SER A 285 -17.22 -17.47 1.78
C SER A 285 -15.88 -17.31 1.04
N VAL A 286 -15.45 -16.06 0.79
CA VAL A 286 -14.27 -15.77 -0.03
C VAL A 286 -12.97 -16.37 0.51
N PRO A 287 -12.64 -16.27 1.83
CA PRO A 287 -11.45 -16.90 2.39
C PRO A 287 -11.42 -18.42 2.24
N VAL A 288 -12.56 -19.11 2.36
CA VAL A 288 -12.66 -20.56 2.16
C VAL A 288 -12.42 -20.91 0.70
N ARG A 289 -13.04 -20.16 -0.23
CA ARG A 289 -12.85 -20.34 -1.67
C ARG A 289 -11.38 -20.17 -2.08
N TRP A 290 -10.71 -19.13 -1.58
CA TRP A 290 -9.29 -18.90 -1.89
C TRP A 290 -8.37 -19.97 -1.29
N GLN A 291 -8.70 -20.52 -0.11
CA GLN A 291 -7.99 -21.70 0.40
C GLN A 291 -8.14 -22.89 -0.54
N GLY A 292 -9.35 -23.14 -1.05
CA GLY A 292 -9.59 -24.16 -2.06
C GLY A 292 -8.68 -24.01 -3.28
N PHE A 293 -8.48 -22.78 -3.78
CA PHE A 293 -7.54 -22.53 -4.88
C PHE A 293 -6.07 -22.86 -4.51
N LEU A 294 -5.65 -22.58 -3.27
CA LEU A 294 -4.29 -22.88 -2.82
C LEU A 294 -4.03 -24.37 -2.63
N ASP A 295 -5.08 -25.17 -2.43
CA ASP A 295 -5.01 -26.62 -2.26
C ASP A 295 -5.33 -27.40 -3.55
N ALA A 296 -5.79 -26.72 -4.60
CA ALA A 296 -6.08 -27.32 -5.90
C ALA A 296 -4.81 -27.79 -6.65
N GLU A 297 -5.01 -28.68 -7.62
CA GLU A 297 -3.97 -29.07 -8.59
C GLU A 297 -3.46 -27.83 -9.35
N ARG A 298 -2.17 -27.82 -9.72
CA ARG A 298 -1.54 -26.63 -10.31
C ARG A 298 -0.79 -26.92 -11.60
N LEU A 299 -0.85 -25.95 -12.51
CA LEU A 299 0.08 -25.81 -13.62
C LEU A 299 0.81 -24.47 -13.47
N GLY A 300 2.07 -24.55 -13.03
CA GLY A 300 2.84 -23.36 -12.64
C GLY A 300 2.18 -22.62 -11.46
N GLU A 301 1.92 -21.34 -11.64
CA GLU A 301 1.29 -20.45 -10.65
C GLU A 301 -0.25 -20.41 -10.77
N VAL A 302 -0.84 -21.32 -11.55
CA VAL A 302 -2.28 -21.37 -11.81
C VAL A 302 -2.90 -22.57 -11.12
N ALA A 303 -3.93 -22.32 -10.31
CA ALA A 303 -4.77 -23.35 -9.73
C ALA A 303 -5.82 -23.82 -10.74
N LEU A 304 -5.90 -25.13 -10.97
CA LEU A 304 -6.89 -25.75 -11.85
C LEU A 304 -8.25 -25.82 -11.17
N LEU A 305 -9.31 -25.57 -11.93
CA LEU A 305 -10.68 -25.77 -11.48
C LEU A 305 -11.21 -27.11 -12.01
N ASP A 306 -12.08 -27.75 -11.21
CA ASP A 306 -12.71 -29.04 -11.55
C ASP A 306 -13.83 -28.89 -12.60
N GLU A 307 -14.39 -27.69 -12.74
CA GLU A 307 -15.43 -27.32 -13.72
C GLU A 307 -15.07 -25.98 -14.39
N PRO A 308 -15.45 -25.72 -15.65
CA PRO A 308 -16.16 -26.61 -16.58
C PRO A 308 -15.24 -27.66 -17.22
N ALA A 309 -15.86 -28.71 -17.77
CA ALA A 309 -15.21 -29.84 -18.43
C ALA A 309 -14.16 -29.40 -19.47
N GLY A 310 -13.11 -30.19 -19.64
CA GLY A 310 -12.10 -29.98 -20.67
C GLY A 310 -12.75 -29.77 -22.04
N LEU A 311 -12.64 -28.55 -22.55
CA LEU A 311 -13.08 -28.20 -23.89
C LEU A 311 -11.95 -28.54 -24.86
N LYS A 312 -12.26 -28.80 -26.12
CA LYS A 312 -11.21 -28.91 -27.14
C LYS A 312 -10.97 -27.54 -27.77
N ASP A 313 -9.72 -27.25 -28.14
CA ASP A 313 -9.44 -26.13 -29.05
C ASP A 313 -10.19 -26.29 -30.38
N ALA A 314 -10.22 -25.22 -31.17
CA ALA A 314 -10.94 -25.23 -32.44
C ALA A 314 -10.44 -26.30 -33.43
N LEU A 315 -9.19 -26.76 -33.29
CA LEU A 315 -8.62 -27.84 -34.11
C LEU A 315 -8.85 -29.24 -33.52
N GLY A 316 -9.34 -29.36 -32.30
CA GLY A 316 -9.56 -30.64 -31.62
C GLY A 316 -8.29 -31.31 -31.07
N HIS A 317 -7.16 -30.61 -31.10
CA HIS A 317 -5.82 -31.11 -30.76
C HIS A 317 -5.44 -30.88 -29.30
N HIS A 318 -6.06 -29.91 -28.63
CA HIS A 318 -5.65 -29.44 -27.32
C HIS A 318 -6.85 -29.35 -26.38
N GLU A 319 -6.61 -29.60 -25.09
CA GLU A 319 -7.63 -29.46 -24.05
C GLU A 319 -7.57 -28.05 -23.46
N ARG A 320 -8.72 -27.47 -23.16
CA ARG A 320 -8.86 -26.17 -22.53
C ARG A 320 -9.53 -26.34 -21.18
N ARG A 321 -8.89 -25.86 -20.13
CA ARG A 321 -9.35 -25.94 -18.74
C ARG A 321 -9.42 -24.55 -18.11
N ALA A 322 -10.38 -24.37 -17.21
CA ALA A 322 -10.48 -23.18 -16.39
C ALA A 322 -9.47 -23.20 -15.24
N GLY A 323 -8.97 -22.03 -14.86
CA GLY A 323 -8.08 -21.87 -13.72
C GLY A 323 -8.18 -20.52 -13.04
N ILE A 324 -7.44 -20.37 -11.95
CA ILE A 324 -7.23 -19.12 -11.23
C ILE A 324 -5.72 -18.84 -11.19
N ASP A 325 -5.31 -17.72 -11.77
CA ASP A 325 -3.94 -17.20 -11.57
C ASP A 325 -3.79 -16.78 -10.10
N LEU A 326 -2.95 -17.47 -9.34
CA LEU A 326 -2.80 -17.23 -7.91
C LEU A 326 -2.18 -15.85 -7.62
N LYS A 327 -1.41 -15.29 -8.56
CA LYS A 327 -0.79 -13.97 -8.39
C LYS A 327 -1.81 -12.84 -8.42
N THR A 328 -2.73 -12.86 -9.39
CA THR A 328 -3.74 -11.80 -9.55
C THR A 328 -5.10 -12.16 -8.95
N LEU A 329 -5.32 -13.44 -8.64
CA LEU A 329 -6.61 -14.05 -8.27
C LEU A 329 -7.69 -13.78 -9.31
N ARG A 330 -7.28 -13.75 -10.58
CA ARG A 330 -8.19 -13.64 -11.72
C ARG A 330 -8.37 -15.01 -12.34
N ALA A 331 -9.57 -15.20 -12.86
CA ALA A 331 -9.87 -16.40 -13.60
C ALA A 331 -9.25 -16.34 -15.00
N VAL A 332 -8.78 -17.49 -15.46
CA VAL A 332 -7.96 -17.65 -16.66
C VAL A 332 -8.36 -18.91 -17.42
N TRP A 333 -8.05 -18.92 -18.71
CA TRP A 333 -8.11 -20.13 -19.53
C TRP A 333 -6.72 -20.71 -19.70
N ILE A 334 -6.62 -22.03 -19.59
CA ILE A 334 -5.39 -22.80 -19.76
C ILE A 334 -5.59 -23.71 -20.94
N GLN A 335 -4.73 -23.62 -21.94
CA GLN A 335 -4.66 -24.57 -23.03
C GLN A 335 -3.57 -25.58 -22.71
N ILE A 336 -3.92 -26.86 -22.64
CA ILE A 336 -3.03 -28.00 -22.45
C ILE A 336 -2.90 -28.71 -23.79
N GLY A 337 -1.69 -28.73 -24.32
CA GLY A 337 -1.39 -29.29 -25.63
C GLY A 337 -1.08 -30.78 -25.60
N ASN A 338 -1.26 -31.41 -26.76
CA ASN A 338 -0.81 -32.78 -27.00
C ASN A 338 0.71 -32.74 -27.26
N PRO A 339 1.53 -33.56 -26.57
CA PRO A 339 2.97 -33.67 -26.82
C PRO A 339 3.36 -33.91 -28.28
N GLU A 340 2.52 -34.60 -29.07
CA GLU A 340 2.76 -34.85 -30.51
C GLU A 340 2.69 -33.57 -31.37
N HIS A 341 2.07 -32.51 -30.85
CA HIS A 341 1.88 -31.23 -31.52
C HIS A 341 2.56 -30.08 -30.75
N ALA A 342 3.61 -30.37 -29.98
CA ALA A 342 4.28 -29.41 -29.12
C ALA A 342 4.79 -28.17 -29.86
N ASP A 343 5.42 -28.33 -31.02
CA ASP A 343 5.93 -27.22 -31.84
C ASP A 343 4.83 -26.23 -32.23
N SER A 344 3.62 -26.73 -32.57
CA SER A 344 2.48 -25.88 -32.93
C SER A 344 1.93 -25.13 -31.72
N HIS A 345 1.97 -25.75 -30.55
CA HIS A 345 1.52 -25.17 -29.30
C HIS A 345 2.47 -24.06 -28.84
N GLU A 346 3.77 -24.31 -28.89
CA GLU A 346 4.82 -23.34 -28.57
C GLU A 346 4.81 -22.15 -29.54
N ALA A 347 4.61 -22.39 -30.84
CA ALA A 347 4.45 -21.32 -31.83
C ALA A 347 3.23 -20.42 -31.53
N THR A 348 2.14 -21.00 -31.03
CA THR A 348 0.93 -20.25 -30.64
C THR A 348 1.21 -19.40 -29.40
N ALA A 349 1.88 -19.97 -28.39
CA ALA A 349 2.28 -19.23 -27.19
C ALA A 349 3.23 -18.07 -27.51
N HIS A 350 4.23 -18.29 -28.37
CA HIS A 350 5.12 -17.23 -28.84
C HIS A 350 4.38 -16.13 -29.60
N LEU A 351 3.42 -16.50 -30.43
CA LEU A 351 2.60 -15.50 -31.12
C LEU A 351 1.80 -14.67 -30.10
N LEU A 352 1.17 -15.29 -29.11
CA LEU A 352 0.43 -14.57 -28.06
C LEU A 352 1.32 -13.64 -27.22
N ASP A 353 2.57 -14.02 -26.96
CA ASP A 353 3.53 -13.20 -26.21
C ASP A 353 3.90 -11.90 -26.95
N GLU A 354 4.00 -11.97 -28.28
CA GLU A 354 4.32 -10.81 -29.12
C GLU A 354 3.12 -9.89 -29.40
N LEU A 355 1.89 -10.41 -29.32
CA LEU A 355 0.69 -9.68 -29.73
C LEU A 355 0.13 -8.82 -28.60
N CYS A 356 0.08 -7.51 -28.84
CA CYS A 356 -0.65 -6.55 -28.01
C CYS A 356 -1.86 -5.99 -28.78
N ILE A 357 -2.81 -6.86 -29.14
CA ILE A 357 -3.98 -6.52 -29.97
C ILE A 357 -5.23 -6.38 -29.10
N PRO A 358 -5.99 -5.26 -29.21
CA PRO A 358 -7.27 -5.11 -28.53
C PRO A 358 -8.24 -6.26 -28.86
N GLY A 359 -8.79 -6.87 -27.81
CA GLY A 359 -9.73 -7.99 -27.94
C GLY A 359 -9.09 -9.36 -28.17
N VAL A 360 -7.75 -9.45 -28.22
CA VAL A 360 -7.02 -10.72 -28.07
C VAL A 360 -6.59 -10.87 -26.61
N ALA A 361 -6.82 -12.04 -26.03
CA ALA A 361 -6.47 -12.32 -24.64
C ALA A 361 -4.93 -12.37 -24.47
N PRO A 362 -4.37 -11.62 -23.52
CA PRO A 362 -2.92 -11.61 -23.31
C PRO A 362 -2.44 -12.92 -22.69
N LEU A 363 -1.25 -13.36 -23.11
CA LEU A 363 -0.53 -14.46 -22.48
C LEU A 363 -0.13 -14.08 -21.05
N LEU A 364 -0.34 -14.99 -20.11
CA LEU A 364 0.06 -14.84 -18.70
C LEU A 364 1.22 -15.77 -18.32
N ALA A 365 1.23 -16.99 -18.87
CA ALA A 365 2.26 -17.98 -18.64
C ALA A 365 2.26 -19.03 -19.76
N SER A 366 3.39 -19.69 -19.96
CA SER A 366 3.52 -20.88 -20.78
C SER A 366 4.61 -21.79 -20.22
N GLY A 367 4.57 -23.07 -20.57
CA GLY A 367 5.55 -24.04 -20.11
C GLY A 367 5.19 -25.47 -20.47
N THR A 368 5.76 -26.41 -19.72
CA THR A 368 5.49 -27.84 -19.87
C THR A 368 5.09 -28.41 -18.52
N ALA A 369 3.98 -29.13 -18.49
CA ALA A 369 3.49 -29.83 -17.31
C ALA A 369 4.47 -30.96 -16.90
N PRO A 370 4.45 -31.44 -15.65
CA PRO A 370 5.32 -32.54 -15.20
C PRO A 370 5.19 -33.83 -16.03
N ALA A 371 4.03 -34.06 -16.64
CA ALA A 371 3.76 -35.19 -17.53
C ALA A 371 4.27 -35.00 -18.97
N GLY A 372 4.86 -33.84 -19.30
CA GLY A 372 5.42 -33.53 -20.62
C GLY A 372 4.49 -32.78 -21.57
N GLU A 373 3.26 -32.48 -21.15
CA GLU A 373 2.29 -31.74 -21.96
C GLU A 373 2.63 -30.24 -21.99
N PRO A 374 2.78 -29.61 -23.17
CA PRO A 374 2.95 -28.16 -23.23
C PRO A 374 1.66 -27.46 -22.79
N TYR A 375 1.77 -26.29 -22.18
CA TYR A 375 0.60 -25.48 -21.82
C TYR A 375 0.87 -23.99 -22.00
N PHE A 376 -0.20 -23.23 -22.21
CA PHE A 376 -0.20 -21.77 -22.06
C PHE A 376 -1.47 -21.28 -21.37
N VAL A 377 -1.38 -20.10 -20.78
CA VAL A 377 -2.43 -19.48 -19.96
C VAL A 377 -2.73 -18.10 -20.52
N VAL A 378 -4.01 -17.83 -20.80
CA VAL A 378 -4.48 -16.52 -21.26
C VAL A 378 -5.43 -15.88 -20.25
N ALA A 379 -5.40 -14.55 -20.18
CA ALA A 379 -6.27 -13.83 -19.27
C ALA A 379 -7.74 -13.90 -19.71
N GLY A 380 -8.64 -14.02 -18.72
CA GLY A 380 -10.08 -13.99 -18.93
C GLY A 380 -10.71 -15.35 -18.64
N LEU A 381 -11.90 -15.31 -18.04
CA LEU A 381 -12.79 -16.46 -17.86
C LEU A 381 -14.22 -16.01 -18.18
N GLY A 382 -14.39 -15.49 -19.39
CA GLY A 382 -15.72 -15.33 -19.97
C GLY A 382 -16.33 -16.70 -20.26
N GLU A 383 -17.65 -16.74 -20.40
CA GLU A 383 -18.33 -17.92 -20.92
C GLU A 383 -17.87 -18.15 -22.37
N GLU A 384 -17.54 -19.40 -22.70
CA GLU A 384 -17.26 -19.76 -24.07
C GLU A 384 -18.47 -19.43 -24.94
N LEU A 385 -18.23 -18.87 -26.12
CA LEU A 385 -19.33 -18.56 -27.02
C LEU A 385 -19.85 -19.85 -27.66
N GLU A 386 -20.91 -20.40 -27.12
CA GLU A 386 -21.60 -21.56 -27.68
C GLU A 386 -22.80 -21.15 -28.56
N PRO A 387 -23.16 -21.95 -29.59
CA PRO A 387 -24.35 -21.69 -30.41
C PRO A 387 -25.65 -21.55 -29.61
N ALA A 388 -25.77 -22.25 -28.47
CA ALA A 388 -26.93 -22.17 -27.60
C ALA A 388 -27.08 -20.78 -26.96
N LEU A 389 -25.97 -20.19 -26.48
CA LEU A 389 -25.95 -18.85 -25.88
C LEU A 389 -26.38 -17.77 -26.87
N ILE A 390 -26.05 -17.94 -28.15
CA ILE A 390 -26.45 -17.02 -29.22
C ILE A 390 -27.98 -17.01 -29.40
N GLY A 391 -28.60 -18.18 -29.24
CA GLY A 391 -30.05 -18.35 -29.36
C GLY A 391 -30.87 -17.54 -28.36
N ASP A 392 -30.26 -17.12 -27.25
CA ASP A 392 -30.90 -16.32 -26.20
C ASP A 392 -30.51 -14.84 -26.21
N LEU A 393 -29.67 -14.40 -27.16
CA LEU A 393 -29.26 -13.00 -27.24
C LEU A 393 -30.38 -12.08 -27.70
N GLU A 394 -30.51 -10.94 -27.03
CA GLU A 394 -31.25 -9.80 -27.56
C GLU A 394 -30.53 -9.18 -28.76
N VAL A 395 -31.28 -8.48 -29.60
CA VAL A 395 -30.77 -7.86 -30.84
C VAL A 395 -29.56 -6.95 -30.60
N GLY A 396 -29.63 -6.08 -29.59
CA GLY A 396 -28.54 -5.16 -29.27
C GLY A 396 -27.26 -5.89 -28.85
N ASP A 397 -27.39 -7.01 -28.12
CA ASP A 397 -26.26 -7.86 -27.75
C ASP A 397 -25.67 -8.58 -28.96
N ALA A 398 -26.52 -9.10 -29.85
CA ALA A 398 -26.09 -9.74 -31.09
C ALA A 398 -25.31 -8.78 -32.00
N LEU A 399 -25.80 -7.54 -32.18
CA LEU A 399 -25.11 -6.51 -32.96
C LEU A 399 -23.78 -6.10 -32.33
N ARG A 400 -23.72 -5.94 -31.00
CA ARG A 400 -22.46 -5.69 -30.28
C ARG A 400 -21.46 -6.84 -30.44
N LEU A 401 -21.94 -8.07 -30.36
CA LEU A 401 -21.11 -9.26 -30.54
C LEU A 401 -20.50 -9.31 -31.95
N CYS A 402 -21.32 -9.10 -32.98
CA CYS A 402 -20.86 -9.00 -34.37
C CYS A 402 -19.81 -7.90 -34.54
N ARG A 403 -20.08 -6.71 -34.01
CA ARG A 403 -19.15 -5.59 -34.07
C ARG A 403 -17.80 -5.92 -33.42
N ASN A 404 -17.81 -6.48 -32.22
CA ASN A 404 -16.57 -6.85 -31.51
C ASN A 404 -15.77 -7.90 -32.30
N ALA A 405 -16.43 -8.91 -32.85
CA ALA A 405 -15.76 -9.93 -33.66
C ALA A 405 -15.11 -9.33 -34.92
N VAL A 406 -15.80 -8.42 -35.60
CA VAL A 406 -15.27 -7.70 -36.77
C VAL A 406 -14.06 -6.84 -36.39
N GLU A 407 -14.13 -6.13 -35.26
CA GLU A 407 -13.03 -5.29 -34.76
C GLU A 407 -11.80 -6.14 -34.42
N ILE A 408 -11.96 -7.29 -33.77
CA ILE A 408 -10.88 -8.24 -33.46
C ILE A 408 -10.24 -8.77 -34.74
N LEU A 409 -11.04 -9.27 -35.68
CA LEU A 409 -10.55 -9.81 -36.95
C LEU A 409 -9.85 -8.74 -37.80
N ALA A 410 -10.36 -7.51 -37.83
CA ALA A 410 -9.70 -6.39 -38.48
C ALA A 410 -8.33 -6.08 -37.86
N ALA A 411 -8.24 -6.12 -36.52
CA ALA A 411 -7.00 -5.83 -35.81
C ALA A 411 -5.95 -6.93 -36.02
N LEU A 412 -6.35 -8.20 -36.05
CA LEU A 412 -5.47 -9.31 -36.43
C LEU A 412 -4.93 -9.16 -37.87
N ALA A 413 -5.81 -8.84 -38.82
CA ALA A 413 -5.42 -8.64 -40.21
C ALA A 413 -4.41 -7.49 -40.35
N ALA A 414 -4.64 -6.37 -39.65
CA ALA A 414 -3.72 -5.23 -39.63
C ALA A 414 -2.34 -5.58 -39.06
N ALA A 415 -2.27 -6.57 -38.16
CA ALA A 415 -1.03 -7.12 -37.63
C ALA A 415 -0.40 -8.22 -38.51
N GLY A 416 -0.99 -8.52 -39.67
CA GLY A 416 -0.51 -9.59 -40.56
C GLY A 416 -0.73 -11.00 -40.00
N ILE A 417 -1.71 -11.17 -39.10
CA ILE A 417 -2.03 -12.46 -38.48
C ILE A 417 -3.29 -13.03 -39.13
N GLN A 418 -3.17 -14.24 -39.66
CA GLN A 418 -4.27 -14.98 -40.25
C GLN A 418 -4.73 -16.11 -39.32
N LEU A 419 -5.91 -15.94 -38.73
CA LEU A 419 -6.70 -16.99 -38.10
C LEU A 419 -7.27 -17.97 -39.17
N PRO A 420 -7.27 -19.30 -38.93
CA PRO A 420 -7.74 -20.28 -39.91
C PRO A 420 -9.27 -20.32 -40.06
N ASP A 421 -10.00 -19.97 -39.02
CA ASP A 421 -11.46 -19.94 -38.94
C ASP A 421 -11.91 -18.94 -37.86
N ALA A 422 -13.19 -18.58 -37.82
CA ALA A 422 -13.76 -17.76 -36.74
C ALA A 422 -14.80 -18.55 -35.94
N PHE A 423 -14.49 -19.81 -35.59
CA PHE A 423 -15.40 -20.62 -34.80
C PHE A 423 -15.64 -20.01 -33.42
N MET A 424 -16.90 -20.06 -32.98
CA MET A 424 -17.36 -19.44 -31.73
C MET A 424 -16.55 -19.88 -30.49
N PRO A 425 -16.17 -21.17 -30.33
CA PRO A 425 -15.27 -21.64 -29.27
C PRO A 425 -13.95 -20.86 -29.09
N ARG A 426 -13.45 -20.22 -30.15
CA ARG A 426 -12.22 -19.41 -30.06
C ARG A 426 -12.40 -18.17 -29.20
N PHE A 427 -13.64 -17.71 -29.07
CA PHE A 427 -14.00 -16.48 -28.38
C PHE A 427 -14.67 -16.76 -27.03
N THR A 428 -14.45 -15.85 -26.10
CA THR A 428 -15.10 -15.84 -24.79
C THR A 428 -15.83 -14.53 -24.58
N ARG A 429 -17.02 -14.61 -23.97
CA ARG A 429 -17.84 -13.45 -23.63
C ARG A 429 -17.65 -13.11 -22.16
N GLU A 430 -17.09 -11.95 -21.86
CA GLU A 430 -16.98 -11.46 -20.50
C GLU A 430 -18.34 -10.95 -19.96
N PRO A 431 -18.52 -10.83 -18.62
CA PRO A 431 -19.78 -10.41 -17.99
C PRO A 431 -20.37 -9.05 -18.44
N ARG A 432 -19.61 -8.23 -19.17
CA ARG A 432 -20.07 -6.95 -19.76
C ARG A 432 -20.38 -7.05 -21.26
N GLY A 433 -20.40 -8.26 -21.82
CA GLY A 433 -20.60 -8.50 -23.24
C GLY A 433 -19.40 -8.20 -24.13
N VAL A 434 -18.22 -7.95 -23.53
CA VAL A 434 -16.96 -7.80 -24.27
C VAL A 434 -16.55 -9.17 -24.79
N LEU A 435 -16.15 -9.22 -26.07
CA LEU A 435 -15.66 -10.43 -26.70
C LEU A 435 -14.13 -10.45 -26.61
N LEU A 436 -13.56 -11.58 -26.22
CA LEU A 436 -12.12 -11.82 -26.22
C LEU A 436 -11.80 -13.05 -27.06
N LEU A 437 -10.86 -12.92 -27.98
CA LEU A 437 -10.26 -14.05 -28.68
C LEU A 437 -9.21 -14.70 -27.79
N THR A 438 -9.46 -15.95 -27.44
CA THR A 438 -8.67 -16.72 -26.46
C THR A 438 -7.92 -17.90 -27.05
N ASP A 439 -8.24 -18.30 -28.29
CA ASP A 439 -7.62 -19.41 -28.99
C ASP A 439 -7.08 -18.97 -30.36
N LEU A 440 -5.75 -18.95 -30.48
CA LEU A 440 -5.00 -18.68 -31.71
C LEU A 440 -4.45 -19.95 -32.38
N ALA A 441 -4.90 -21.14 -32.02
CA ALA A 441 -4.43 -22.39 -32.60
C ALA A 441 -4.56 -22.38 -34.13
N GLY A 442 -3.43 -22.61 -34.81
CA GLY A 442 -3.34 -22.61 -36.27
C GLY A 442 -3.20 -21.24 -36.92
N ALA A 443 -3.13 -20.15 -36.14
CA ALA A 443 -2.86 -18.81 -36.67
C ALA A 443 -1.45 -18.71 -37.26
N LYS A 444 -1.32 -17.95 -38.36
CA LYS A 444 -0.04 -17.79 -39.08
C LYS A 444 0.22 -16.34 -39.44
N ARG A 445 1.49 -15.96 -39.54
CA ARG A 445 1.91 -14.68 -40.12
C ARG A 445 1.81 -14.75 -41.63
N VAL A 446 1.15 -13.76 -42.23
CA VAL A 446 0.97 -13.61 -43.68
C VAL A 446 0.98 -12.12 -44.05
N GLU A 447 0.95 -11.82 -45.35
CA GLU A 447 0.77 -10.45 -45.83
C GLU A 447 -0.58 -9.86 -45.39
N VAL A 448 -0.56 -8.58 -44.99
CA VAL A 448 -1.74 -7.86 -44.45
C VAL A 448 -2.94 -7.93 -45.38
N GLU A 449 -2.74 -7.82 -46.70
CA GLU A 449 -3.81 -7.89 -47.70
C GLU A 449 -4.46 -9.28 -47.77
N ALA A 450 -3.66 -10.34 -47.61
CA ALA A 450 -4.14 -11.72 -47.60
C ALA A 450 -4.94 -11.99 -46.32
N ALA A 451 -4.43 -11.56 -45.16
CA ALA A 451 -5.14 -11.66 -43.89
C ALA A 451 -6.47 -10.89 -43.93
N ALA A 452 -6.46 -9.64 -44.42
CA ALA A 452 -7.66 -8.80 -44.52
C ALA A 452 -8.74 -9.43 -45.41
N SER A 453 -8.35 -10.01 -46.55
CA SER A 453 -9.29 -10.65 -47.48
C SER A 453 -9.94 -11.90 -46.88
N LEU A 454 -9.18 -12.71 -46.12
CA LEU A 454 -9.74 -13.88 -45.43
C LEU A 454 -10.62 -13.47 -44.25
N HIS A 455 -10.13 -12.55 -43.42
CA HIS A 455 -10.82 -12.10 -42.20
C HIS A 455 -12.13 -11.37 -42.48
N LEU A 456 -12.25 -10.69 -43.62
CA LEU A 456 -13.54 -10.18 -44.09
C LEU A 456 -14.56 -11.30 -44.28
N LYS A 457 -14.18 -12.40 -44.96
CA LYS A 457 -15.08 -13.55 -45.18
C LYS A 457 -15.49 -14.20 -43.87
N LEU A 458 -14.52 -14.44 -42.99
CA LEU A 458 -14.78 -15.01 -41.66
C LEU A 458 -15.71 -14.10 -40.83
N ALA A 459 -15.51 -12.79 -40.89
CA ALA A 459 -16.36 -11.82 -40.20
C ALA A 459 -17.80 -11.83 -40.75
N GLN A 460 -17.96 -11.92 -42.08
CA GLN A 460 -19.27 -12.02 -42.72
C GLN A 460 -20.02 -13.30 -42.29
N GLU A 461 -19.33 -14.45 -42.34
CA GLU A 461 -19.88 -15.74 -41.93
C GLU A 461 -20.28 -15.75 -40.45
N PHE A 462 -19.41 -15.23 -39.58
CA PHE A 462 -19.69 -15.05 -38.15
C PHE A 462 -20.94 -14.19 -37.92
N CYS A 463 -21.02 -13.03 -38.58
CA CYS A 463 -22.15 -12.11 -38.44
C CYS A 463 -23.45 -12.73 -38.94
N GLN A 464 -23.43 -13.39 -40.10
CA GLN A 464 -24.60 -14.08 -40.64
C GLN A 464 -25.09 -15.17 -39.69
N PHE A 465 -24.18 -15.93 -39.07
CA PHE A 465 -24.54 -16.96 -38.10
C PHE A 465 -25.18 -16.36 -36.84
N VAL A 466 -24.55 -15.36 -36.23
CA VAL A 466 -25.07 -14.71 -35.01
C VAL A 466 -26.44 -14.11 -35.24
N LEU A 467 -26.58 -13.29 -36.30
CA LEU A 467 -27.84 -12.60 -36.59
C LEU A 467 -28.95 -13.57 -37.03
N GLY A 468 -28.60 -14.69 -37.66
CA GLY A 468 -29.55 -15.73 -38.05
C GLY A 468 -30.03 -16.62 -36.90
N LYS A 469 -29.32 -16.61 -35.75
CA LYS A 469 -29.64 -17.43 -34.58
C LYS A 469 -30.20 -16.64 -33.40
N ALA A 470 -29.97 -15.33 -33.33
CA ALA A 470 -30.45 -14.47 -32.24
C ALA A 470 -31.98 -14.54 -32.07
N ARG A 471 -32.44 -14.61 -30.81
CA ARG A 471 -33.86 -14.82 -30.48
C ARG A 471 -34.72 -13.68 -31.00
N HIS A 472 -35.83 -14.02 -31.64
CA HIS A 472 -36.84 -13.06 -32.13
C HIS A 472 -36.29 -11.98 -33.09
N TYR A 473 -35.09 -12.19 -33.66
CA TYR A 473 -34.50 -11.24 -34.60
C TYR A 473 -34.62 -11.74 -36.03
N ILE A 474 -35.44 -11.03 -36.81
CA ILE A 474 -35.35 -11.08 -38.27
C ILE A 474 -34.50 -9.88 -38.64
N ALA A 475 -33.25 -10.14 -39.04
CA ALA A 475 -32.34 -9.09 -39.44
C ALA A 475 -32.98 -8.22 -40.54
N PRO A 476 -33.05 -6.90 -40.37
CA PRO A 476 -33.49 -5.98 -41.41
C PRO A 476 -32.71 -6.23 -42.69
N ARG A 477 -33.39 -6.16 -43.84
CA ARG A 477 -32.81 -6.52 -45.14
C ARG A 477 -31.56 -5.70 -45.46
N ASP A 478 -31.55 -4.43 -45.05
CA ASP A 478 -30.43 -3.51 -45.13
C ASP A 478 -29.21 -3.97 -44.30
N VAL A 479 -29.40 -4.53 -43.10
CA VAL A 479 -28.31 -5.10 -42.29
C VAL A 479 -27.72 -6.34 -42.97
N VAL A 480 -28.58 -7.24 -43.48
CA VAL A 480 -28.14 -8.46 -44.18
C VAL A 480 -27.40 -8.14 -45.48
N GLU A 481 -27.91 -7.17 -46.26
CA GLU A 481 -27.27 -6.67 -47.48
C GLU A 481 -25.95 -5.95 -47.15
N ALA A 482 -25.90 -5.16 -46.07
CA ALA A 482 -24.67 -4.50 -45.63
C ALA A 482 -23.58 -5.50 -45.20
N VAL A 483 -23.95 -6.57 -44.48
CA VAL A 483 -23.00 -7.63 -44.11
C VAL A 483 -22.45 -8.31 -45.36
N SER A 484 -23.33 -8.70 -46.28
CA SER A 484 -22.94 -9.46 -47.49
C SER A 484 -22.19 -8.60 -48.51
N GLY A 485 -22.47 -7.29 -48.56
CA GLY A 485 -21.90 -6.34 -49.52
C GLY A 485 -20.64 -5.62 -49.05
N ALA A 486 -20.25 -5.75 -47.77
CA ALA A 486 -19.06 -5.10 -47.23
C ALA A 486 -17.79 -5.55 -47.96
N ARG A 487 -16.95 -4.59 -48.34
CA ARG A 487 -15.67 -4.82 -49.03
C ARG A 487 -14.47 -4.79 -48.08
N SER A 488 -14.71 -4.45 -46.82
CA SER A 488 -13.69 -4.43 -45.76
C SER A 488 -14.32 -4.60 -44.38
N CYS A 489 -13.53 -5.07 -43.40
CA CYS A 489 -13.98 -5.13 -42.01
C CYS A 489 -14.35 -3.75 -41.45
N ALA A 490 -13.72 -2.66 -41.93
CA ALA A 490 -14.04 -1.30 -41.52
C ALA A 490 -15.41 -0.82 -42.05
N GLU A 491 -15.83 -1.25 -43.23
CA GLU A 491 -17.20 -1.04 -43.72
C GLU A 491 -18.21 -1.84 -42.89
N LEU A 492 -17.88 -3.10 -42.60
CA LEU A 492 -18.72 -3.99 -41.82
C LEU A 492 -18.93 -3.49 -40.37
N ALA A 493 -17.87 -3.05 -39.69
CA ALA A 493 -17.96 -2.48 -38.35
C ALA A 493 -18.80 -1.18 -38.33
N ARG A 494 -18.68 -0.34 -39.38
CA ARG A 494 -19.51 0.87 -39.52
C ARG A 494 -20.98 0.54 -39.72
N ALA A 495 -21.31 -0.53 -40.44
CA ALA A 495 -22.70 -0.96 -40.62
C ALA A 495 -23.37 -1.28 -39.27
N PHE A 496 -22.64 -1.87 -38.33
CA PHE A 496 -23.14 -2.14 -36.97
C PHE A 496 -23.21 -0.89 -36.09
N ALA A 497 -22.33 0.09 -36.29
CA ALA A 497 -22.34 1.34 -35.52
C ALA A 497 -23.50 2.28 -35.88
N HIS A 498 -24.06 2.19 -37.09
CA HIS A 498 -25.14 3.06 -37.58
C HIS A 498 -26.53 2.40 -37.53
N SER A 499 -26.64 1.18 -37.01
CA SER A 499 -27.92 0.51 -36.86
C SER A 499 -28.73 1.18 -35.73
N PRO A 500 -30.01 1.55 -35.93
CA PRO A 500 -30.80 2.34 -34.97
C PRO A 500 -31.17 1.60 -33.66
N LEU A 501 -30.52 0.47 -33.37
CA LEU A 501 -30.77 -0.43 -32.25
C LEU A 501 -29.56 -0.60 -31.32
N THR A 502 -28.45 0.11 -31.55
CA THR A 502 -27.24 0.11 -30.70
C THR A 502 -27.19 1.23 -29.68
#